data_AF-A0A519E7X1-F1
#
_entry.id   AF-A0A519E7X1-F1
#
_cell.length_a   1.000
_cell.length_b   1.000
_cell.length_c   1.000
_cell.angle_alpha   90.00
_cell.angle_beta   90.00
_cell.angle_gamma   90.00
#
_symmetry.space_group_name_H-M   'P 1'
#
loop_
_entity.id
_entity.type
_entity.pdbx_description
1 polymer ?
#
loop_
_entity_poly.entity_id
_entity_poly.type
_entity_poly.pdbx_seq_one_letter_code
_entity_poly.pdbx_strand_id
1 'polypeptide(L)' 'MASTCGDPDRLIKHIANSYPKAIASAATAIGTVKITFTDGLIVNVFKNGTVNFQGKASDVRGEIEAQIDIINRE' A
#
# COMPACT_ATOMS: atom_id res chain seq x y z
N MET A 1 -7.41 9.49 -5.30
CA MET A 1 -6.61 9.09 -6.47
C MET A 1 -6.19 7.66 -6.22
N ALA A 2 -6.48 6.76 -7.15
CA ALA A 2 -6.08 5.36 -7.06
C ALA A 2 -4.86 5.17 -7.95
N SER A 3 -3.80 4.56 -7.42
CA SER A 3 -2.61 4.22 -8.18
C SER A 3 -2.68 2.75 -8.59
N THR A 4 -2.26 2.40 -9.79
CA THR A 4 -2.21 0.99 -10.23
C THR A 4 -0.81 0.47 -9.99
N CYS A 5 -0.67 -0.70 -9.40
CA CYS A 5 0.58 -1.40 -9.09
C CYS A 5 0.57 -2.76 -9.79
N GLY A 6 1.59 -3.04 -10.60
CA GLY A 6 1.75 -4.28 -11.34
C GLY A 6 1.99 -5.49 -10.45
N ASP A 7 2.64 -5.30 -9.30
CA ASP A 7 2.88 -6.35 -8.31
C ASP A 7 2.49 -5.89 -6.88
N PRO A 8 1.21 -6.07 -6.49
CA PRO A 8 0.73 -5.65 -5.18
C PRO A 8 1.39 -6.42 -4.02
N ASP A 9 1.77 -7.69 -4.22
CA ASP A 9 2.42 -8.51 -3.20
C ASP A 9 3.83 -7.98 -2.85
N ARG A 10 4.61 -7.58 -3.84
CA ARG A 10 5.92 -6.92 -3.65
C ARG A 10 5.76 -5.61 -2.90
N LEU A 11 4.75 -4.81 -3.24
CA LEU A 11 4.45 -3.57 -2.52
C LEU A 11 4.11 -3.83 -1.05
N ILE A 12 3.24 -4.81 -0.77
CA ILE A 12 2.85 -5.18 0.61
C ILE A 12 4.07 -5.65 1.41
N LYS A 13 4.93 -6.49 0.82
CA LYS A 13 6.18 -6.94 1.45
C LYS A 13 7.12 -5.79 1.75
N HIS A 14 7.28 -4.85 0.82
CA HIS A 14 8.11 -3.66 1.02
C HIS A 14 7.58 -2.82 2.19
N ILE A 15 6.27 -2.55 2.21
CA ILE A 15 5.64 -1.78 3.29
C ILE A 15 5.79 -2.48 4.64
N ALA A 16 5.57 -3.80 4.71
CA ALA A 16 5.74 -4.56 5.94
C ALA A 16 7.18 -4.54 6.46
N ASN A 17 8.17 -4.51 5.56
CA ASN A 17 9.58 -4.45 5.91
C ASN A 17 10.03 -3.03 6.34
N SER A 18 9.63 -2.00 5.59
CA SER A 18 9.98 -0.61 5.89
C SER A 18 9.20 -0.04 7.08
N TYR A 19 7.98 -0.51 7.30
CA TYR A 19 7.08 -0.04 8.35
C TYR A 19 6.56 -1.20 9.22
N PRO A 20 7.41 -1.81 10.06
CA PRO A 20 7.01 -2.94 10.92
C PRO A 20 5.96 -2.55 11.98
N LYS A 21 5.78 -1.24 12.23
CA LYS A 21 4.74 -0.71 13.14
C LYS A 21 3.39 -0.52 12.45
N ALA A 22 3.31 -0.67 11.13
CA ALA A 22 2.06 -0.56 10.40
C ALA A 22 1.21 -1.82 10.61
N ILE A 23 -0.09 -1.64 10.83
CA ILE A 23 -1.03 -2.73 11.04
C ILE A 23 -1.56 -3.15 9.69
N ALA A 24 -1.09 -4.30 9.18
CA ALA A 24 -1.63 -4.93 8.00
C ALA A 24 -2.80 -5.86 8.38
N SER A 25 -3.94 -5.67 7.72
CA SER A 25 -5.12 -6.54 7.81
C SER A 25 -5.48 -7.01 6.41
N ALA A 26 -5.37 -8.31 6.17
CA ALA A 26 -5.86 -8.93 4.95
C ALA A 26 -7.39 -9.11 5.05
N ALA A 27 -8.14 -8.43 4.20
CA ALA A 27 -9.59 -8.59 4.09
C ALA A 27 -9.90 -9.79 3.19
N THR A 28 -10.46 -10.83 3.79
CA THR A 28 -10.64 -12.17 3.20
C THR A 28 -11.66 -12.22 2.05
N ALA A 29 -12.54 -11.23 1.90
CA ALA A 29 -13.65 -11.30 0.95
C ALA A 29 -13.33 -10.82 -0.48
N ILE A 30 -12.37 -9.92 -0.65
CA ILE A 30 -12.10 -9.25 -1.96
C ILE A 30 -10.61 -9.28 -2.33
N GLY A 31 -9.78 -9.95 -1.52
CA GLY A 31 -8.33 -9.95 -1.72
C GLY A 31 -7.74 -8.55 -1.60
N THR A 32 -8.16 -7.80 -0.58
CA THR A 32 -7.63 -6.46 -0.30
C THR A 32 -6.79 -6.52 0.96
N VAL A 33 -5.58 -5.99 0.92
CA VAL A 33 -4.73 -5.78 2.10
C VAL A 33 -4.83 -4.33 2.51
N LYS A 34 -5.42 -4.10 3.68
CA LYS A 34 -5.51 -2.78 4.30
C LYS A 34 -4.35 -2.61 5.27
N ILE A 35 -3.56 -1.57 5.06
CA ILE A 35 -2.39 -1.26 5.88
C ILE A 35 -2.66 0.07 6.56
N THR A 36 -2.65 0.07 7.89
CA THR A 36 -2.90 1.25 8.71
C THR A 36 -1.61 1.68 9.38
N PHE A 37 -1.16 2.89 9.06
CA PHE A 37 0.05 3.48 9.63
C PHE A 37 -0.28 4.23 10.91
N THR A 38 0.69 4.32 11.82
CA THR A 38 0.54 5.05 13.10
C THR A 38 0.33 6.55 12.91
N ASP A 39 0.73 7.09 11.76
CA ASP A 39 0.54 8.50 11.39
C ASP A 39 -0.90 8.83 10.95
N GLY A 40 -1.76 7.82 10.84
CA GLY A 40 -3.15 7.97 10.38
C GLY A 40 -3.33 7.87 8.86
N LEU A 41 -2.28 7.48 8.13
CA LEU A 41 -2.38 7.05 6.73
C LEU A 41 -2.94 5.63 6.66
N ILE A 42 -3.81 5.36 5.69
CA ILE A 42 -4.38 4.05 5.42
C ILE A 42 -4.18 3.74 3.94
N VAL A 43 -3.59 2.59 3.63
CA VAL A 43 -3.32 2.14 2.26
C VAL A 43 -4.06 0.85 2.02
N ASN A 44 -4.89 0.82 0.97
CA ASN A 44 -5.70 -0.34 0.61
C ASN A 44 -5.16 -0.87 -0.71
N VAL A 45 -4.49 -2.02 -0.67
CA VAL A 45 -3.90 -2.68 -1.83
C VAL A 45 -4.84 -3.80 -2.25
N PHE A 46 -5.39 -3.72 -3.45
CA PHE A 46 -6.25 -4.75 -4.03
C PHE A 46 -5.39 -5.73 -4.84
N LYS A 47 -5.76 -7.01 -4.84
CA LYS A 47 -5.12 -8.03 -5.69
C LYS A 47 -5.13 -7.71 -7.18
N ASN A 48 -6.08 -6.90 -7.64
CA ASN A 48 -6.13 -6.43 -9.03
C ASN A 48 -5.08 -5.33 -9.35
N GLY A 49 -4.18 -5.03 -8.41
CA GLY A 49 -3.17 -3.98 -8.56
C GLY A 49 -3.66 -2.59 -8.20
N THR A 50 -4.95 -2.38 -7.93
CA THR A 50 -5.45 -1.08 -7.47
C THR A 50 -4.90 -0.76 -6.07
N VAL A 51 -4.35 0.43 -5.86
CA VAL A 51 -3.91 0.95 -4.57
C VAL A 51 -4.68 2.21 -4.26
N ASN A 52 -5.39 2.21 -3.13
CA ASN A 52 -6.17 3.35 -2.69
C ASN A 52 -5.65 3.90 -1.36
N PHE A 53 -5.28 5.18 -1.37
CA PHE A 53 -4.78 5.91 -0.22
C PHE A 53 -5.94 6.65 0.48
N GLN A 54 -6.02 6.51 1.80
CA GLN A 54 -7.02 7.14 2.65
C GLN A 54 -6.35 7.71 3.91
N GLY A 55 -7.01 8.65 4.58
CA GLY A 55 -6.50 9.25 5.80
C GLY A 55 -5.62 10.48 5.57
N LYS A 56 -4.70 10.73 6.50
CA LYS A 56 -3.88 11.94 6.53
C LYS A 56 -2.76 11.88 5.49
N ALA A 57 -2.40 13.03 4.92
CA ALA A 57 -1.21 13.15 4.08
C ALA A 57 0.04 12.95 4.94
N SER A 58 0.81 11.92 4.62
CA SER A 58 2.05 11.54 5.30
C SER A 58 3.14 11.40 4.25
N ASP A 59 4.40 11.65 4.60
CA ASP A 59 5.55 11.43 3.71
C ASP A 59 5.60 9.99 3.17
N VAL A 60 5.12 9.05 4.00
CA VAL A 60 4.95 7.63 3.64
C VAL A 60 4.13 7.45 2.36
N ARG A 61 3.16 8.33 2.10
CA ARG A 61 2.36 8.27 0.88
C ARG A 61 3.24 8.46 -0.36
N GLY A 62 4.13 9.46 -0.35
CA GLY A 62 5.03 9.74 -1.48
C GLY A 62 6.01 8.59 -1.73
N GLU A 63 6.54 8.01 -0.66
CA GLU A 63 7.40 6.81 -0.72
C GLU A 63 6.66 5.62 -1.36
N ILE A 64 5.41 5.35 -0.95
CA ILE A 64 4.62 4.25 -1.52
C ILE A 64 4.26 4.52 -2.98
N GLU A 65 3.89 5.75 -3.33
CA GLU A 65 3.64 6.12 -4.74
C GLU A 65 4.89 5.96 -5.61
N ALA A 66 6.07 6.32 -5.10
CA ALA A 66 7.35 6.08 -5.78
C ALA A 66 7.66 4.57 -5.93
N GLN A 67 7.41 3.77 -4.89
CA GLN A 67 7.56 2.32 -4.98
C GLN A 67 6.63 1.68 -6.02
N ILE A 68 5.39 2.18 -6.13
CA ILE A 68 4.46 1.73 -7.16
C ILE A 68 5.01 2.04 -8.57
N ASP A 69 5.56 3.24 -8.79
CA ASP A 69 6.19 3.59 -10.07
C ASP A 69 7.38 2.68 -10.40
N ILE A 70 8.24 2.39 -9.41
CA ILE A 70 9.37 1.47 -9.58
C ILE A 70 8.88 0.07 -9.97
N ILE A 71 7.90 -0.47 -9.25
CA ILE A 71 7.34 -1.81 -9.52
C ILE A 71 6.69 -1.87 -10.90
N ASN A 72 6.06 -0.79 -11.36
CA ASN A 72 5.43 -0.73 -12.68
C ASN A 72 6.41 -0.59 -13.84
N ARG A 73 7.63 -0.09 -13.58
CA ARG A 73 8.67 0.12 -14.59
C ARG A 73 9.57 -1.10 -14.79
N GLU A 74 9.57 -2.04 -13.85
CA GLU A 74 10.23 -3.35 -13.95
C GLU A 74 9.40 -4.33 -14.78
#